data_AF-A0AA36NNY4-F1
#
_entry.id   AF-A0AA36NNY4-F1
#
_cell.length_a   1.000
_cell.length_b   1.000
_cell.length_c   1.000
_cell.angle_alpha   90.00
_cell.angle_beta   90.00
_cell.angle_gamma   90.00
#
_symmetry.space_group_name_H-M   'P 1'
#
loop_
_entity.id
_entity.type
_entity.pdbx_description
1 polymer ?
#
loop_
_entity_poly.entity_id
_entity_poly.type
_entity_poly.pdbx_seq_one_letter_code
_entity_poly.pdbx_strand_id
1 'polypeptide(L)' 'MAKVIAGFRDKETQIVYVIGDDYEGDRVAELTKAGFLKKEATKKATK' A
#
# COMPACT_ATOMS: atom_id res chain seq x y z
N MET A 1 7.85 -1.05 3.56
CA MET A 1 6.56 -1.69 3.87
C MET A 1 5.47 -0.64 3.83
N ALA A 2 4.44 -0.86 3.03
CA ALA A 2 3.24 -0.05 3.03
C ALA A 2 2.05 -0.92 3.39
N LYS A 3 1.16 -0.41 4.23
CA LYS A 3 0.05 -1.18 4.73
C LYS A 3 -1.07 -1.16 3.72
N VAL A 4 -1.57 -2.34 3.35
CA VAL A 4 -2.68 -2.49 2.43
C VAL A 4 -3.94 -2.02 3.14
N ILE A 5 -4.58 -0.99 2.59
CA ILE A 5 -5.84 -0.42 3.13
C ILE A 5 -7.04 -0.72 2.25
N ALA A 6 -6.81 -1.09 0.99
CA ALA A 6 -7.83 -1.68 0.13
C ALA A 6 -7.21 -2.90 -0.56
N GLY A 7 -7.95 -4.01 -0.56
CA GLY A 7 -7.47 -5.24 -1.17
C GLY A 7 -7.27 -5.06 -2.67
N PHE A 8 -6.14 -5.49 -3.18
CA PHE A 8 -5.84 -5.46 -4.61
C PHE A 8 -5.11 -6.73 -5.02
N ARG A 9 -5.23 -7.06 -6.30
CA ARG A 9 -4.47 -8.14 -6.91
C ARG A 9 -3.31 -7.54 -7.67
N ASP A 10 -2.10 -7.88 -7.26
CA ASP A 10 -0.91 -7.49 -7.99
C ASP A 10 -0.90 -8.21 -9.34
N LYS A 11 -0.63 -7.47 -10.42
CA LYS A 11 -0.70 -8.00 -11.79
C LYS A 11 0.59 -8.70 -12.20
N GLU A 12 1.72 -8.39 -11.56
CA GLU A 12 3.01 -9.03 -11.83
C GLU A 12 3.14 -10.34 -11.06
N THR A 13 2.88 -10.30 -9.76
CA THR A 13 3.04 -11.48 -8.90
C THR A 13 1.78 -12.34 -8.84
N GLN A 14 0.65 -11.83 -9.34
CA GLN A 14 -0.67 -12.44 -9.21
C GLN A 14 -1.14 -12.63 -7.76
N ILE A 15 -0.41 -12.09 -6.78
CA ILE A 15 -0.72 -12.17 -5.35
C ILE A 15 -1.89 -11.24 -5.03
N VAL A 16 -2.84 -11.76 -4.26
CA VAL A 16 -3.95 -10.98 -3.73
C VAL A 16 -3.55 -10.49 -2.35
N TYR A 17 -3.36 -9.17 -2.23
CA TYR A 17 -3.11 -8.51 -0.97
C TYR A 17 -4.44 -8.07 -0.38
N VAL A 18 -4.69 -8.42 0.88
CA VAL A 18 -5.91 -8.05 1.60
C VAL A 18 -5.66 -6.88 2.54
N ILE A 19 -6.73 -6.26 3.04
CA ILE A 19 -6.62 -5.14 3.98
C ILE A 19 -5.91 -5.61 5.24
N GLY A 20 -4.83 -4.93 5.62
CA GLY A 20 -4.00 -5.26 6.77
C GLY A 20 -2.69 -5.97 6.42
N ASP A 21 -2.55 -6.48 5.19
CA ASP A 21 -1.27 -7.03 4.70
C ASP A 21 -0.21 -5.94 4.54
N ASP A 22 1.04 -6.38 4.59
CA ASP A 22 2.20 -5.56 4.31
C ASP A 22 2.64 -5.78 2.86
N TYR A 23 2.63 -4.70 2.07
CA TYR A 23 3.09 -4.70 0.70
C TYR A 23 4.50 -4.11 0.59
N GLU A 24 5.38 -4.87 -0.04
CA GLU A 24 6.80 -4.53 -0.22
C GLU A 24 7.23 -4.40 -1.69
N GLY A 25 6.30 -4.46 -2.64
CA GLY A 25 6.63 -4.31 -4.07
C GLY A 25 7.00 -2.89 -4.47
N ASP A 26 7.64 -2.72 -5.63
CA ASP A 26 8.03 -1.39 -6.15
C ASP A 26 6.84 -0.46 -6.46
N ARG A 27 5.64 -1.03 -6.64
CA ARG A 27 4.40 -0.29 -6.95
C ARG A 27 3.81 0.43 -5.75
N VAL A 28 4.50 0.47 -4.61
CA VAL A 28 4.01 1.14 -3.40
C VAL A 28 3.59 2.59 -3.71
N ALA A 29 4.36 3.32 -4.52
CA ALA A 29 4.05 4.72 -4.85
C ALA A 29 2.75 4.87 -5.67
N GLU A 30 2.56 4.02 -6.67
CA GLU A 30 1.36 4.00 -7.54
C GLU A 30 0.12 3.62 -6.73
N LEU A 31 0.20 2.52 -6.00
CA LEU A 31 -0.89 2.00 -5.19
C LEU A 31 -1.24 2.92 -4.01
N THR A 32 -0.25 3.63 -3.45
CA THR A 32 -0.51 4.66 -2.43
C THR A 32 -1.24 5.85 -3.04
N LYS A 33 -0.85 6.30 -4.24
CA LYS A 33 -1.50 7.40 -4.95
C LYS A 33 -2.92 7.04 -5.38
N ALA A 34 -3.15 5.78 -5.73
CA ALA A 34 -4.46 5.24 -6.06
C ALA A 34 -5.33 4.89 -4.83
N GLY A 35 -4.79 4.98 -3.61
CA GLY A 35 -5.53 4.74 -2.36
C GLY A 35 -5.64 3.27 -1.93
N PHE A 36 -4.91 2.36 -2.56
CA PHE A 36 -4.85 0.95 -2.18
C PHE A 36 -3.90 0.69 -1.02
N LEU A 37 -2.80 1.45 -0.96
CA LEU A 37 -1.81 1.36 0.10
C LEU A 37 -1.80 2.63 0.92
N LYS A 38 -1.55 2.47 2.21
CA LYS A 38 -1.18 3.54 3.10
C LYS A 38 0.31 3.40 3.34
N LYS A 39 1.10 4.25 2.68
CA LYS A 39 2.40 4.58 3.26
C LYS A 39 2.10 5.08 4.66
N GLU A 40 2.74 4.50 5.67
CA GLU A 40 3.02 5.25 6.88
C GLU A 40 3.89 6.43 6.44
N ALA A 41 3.25 7.46 5.88
CA ALA A 41 3.68 8.80 6.11
C ALA A 41 3.67 8.89 7.62
N THR A 42 4.85 8.79 8.22
CA THR A 42 5.18 9.53 9.42
C THR A 42 4.38 10.80 9.32
N LYS A 43 3.29 10.87 10.09
CA LYS A 43 2.47 12.06 10.16
C LYS A 43 3.50 13.15 10.37
N LYS A 44 3.61 14.09 9.43
CA LYS A 44 4.01 15.43 9.81
C LYS A 44 2.99 15.80 10.88
N ALA A 45 3.39 15.59 12.14
CA ALA A 45 2.82 16.22 13.29
C ALA A 45 3.12 17.70 13.11
N THR A 46 2.34 18.34 12.25
CA THR A 46 2.14 19.77 12.27
C THR A 46 0.86 19.96 13.05
N LYS A 47 1.00 20.13 14.37
CA LYS A 47 0.53 21.33 15.04
C LYS A 47 1.17 21.45 16.42
#